data_AF-A0A538BY26-F1
#
_entry.id   AF-A0A538BY26-F1
#
_cell.length_a   1.000
_cell.length_b   1.000
_cell.length_c   1.000
_cell.angle_alpha   90.00
_cell.angle_beta   90.00
_cell.angle_gamma   90.00
#
_symmetry.space_group_name_H-M   'P 1'
#
loop_
_entity.id
_entity.type
_entity.pdbx_description
1 polymer ?
#
loop_
_entity_poly.entity_id
_entity_poly.type
_entity_poly.pdbx_seq_one_letter_code
_entity_poly.pdbx_strand_id
1 'polypeptide(L)'
;MGTKENKELVRGFWEVAEKGDYDAFGNYITEDSVDHTPMPGQPAGLEGVKYIFKMLRAAFPDFSEEIVDMVAEDDKVVIRSISRGTHQGELMGIPATGKKVQVDEIHIVRIKDG
;
A
#
# COMPACT_ATOMS: atom_id res chain seq x y z
N MET A 1 -2.33 19.69 -7.14
CA MET A 1 -1.85 20.37 -5.91
C MET A 1 -0.35 20.62 -6.04
N GLY A 2 0.31 21.26 -5.08
CA GLY A 2 1.77 21.37 -5.09
C GLY A 2 2.45 20.05 -4.68
N THR A 3 3.77 19.94 -4.89
CA THR A 3 4.54 18.73 -4.59
C THR A 3 4.55 18.39 -3.10
N LYS A 4 4.43 19.38 -2.22
CA LYS A 4 4.34 19.18 -0.77
C LYS A 4 3.00 18.54 -0.40
N GLU A 5 1.90 19.09 -0.89
CA GLU A 5 0.53 18.60 -0.66
C GLU A 5 0.37 17.18 -1.22
N ASN A 6 0.95 16.89 -2.38
CA ASN A 6 0.96 15.55 -2.96
C ASN A 6 1.64 14.52 -2.04
N LYS A 7 2.78 14.88 -1.43
CA LYS A 7 3.46 13.99 -0.47
C LYS A 7 2.63 13.80 0.79
N GLU A 8 1.97 14.85 1.28
CA GLU A 8 1.09 14.76 2.46
C GLU A 8 -0.12 13.86 2.19
N LEU A 9 -0.76 13.98 1.02
CA LEU A 9 -1.86 13.11 0.60
C LEU A 9 -1.44 11.63 0.59
N VAL A 10 -0.31 11.34 -0.06
CA VAL A 10 0.22 9.97 -0.17
C VAL A 10 0.62 9.41 1.20
N ARG A 11 1.21 10.22 2.07
CA ARG A 11 1.52 9.81 3.45
C ARG A 11 0.25 9.49 4.24
N GLY A 12 -0.80 10.29 4.10
CA GLY A 12 -2.09 10.05 4.75
C GLY A 12 -2.71 8.72 4.36
N PHE A 13 -2.60 8.30 3.10
CA PHE A 13 -3.04 6.97 2.66
C PHE A 13 -2.32 5.85 3.42
N TRP A 14 -1.00 5.91 3.53
CA TRP A 14 -0.23 4.89 4.24
C TRP A 14 -0.53 4.85 5.74
N GLU A 15 -0.78 6.00 6.38
CA GLU A 15 -1.20 6.03 7.79
C GLU A 15 -2.55 5.35 8.02
N VAL A 16 -3.48 5.48 7.07
CA VAL A 16 -4.78 4.81 7.09
C VAL A 16 -4.61 3.30 6.85
N ALA A 17 -3.74 2.92 5.92
CA ALA A 17 -3.43 1.52 5.63
C ALA A 17 -2.74 0.81 6.82
N GLU A 18 -1.81 1.48 7.50
CA GLU A 18 -1.13 0.95 8.68
C GLU A 18 -2.12 0.68 9.83
N LYS A 19 -3.13 1.55 9.99
CA LYS A 19 -4.22 1.38 10.98
C LYS A 19 -5.26 0.33 10.57
N GLY A 20 -5.24 -0.14 9.32
CA GLY A 20 -6.22 -1.09 8.80
C GLY A 20 -7.62 -0.49 8.57
N ASP A 21 -7.72 0.83 8.41
CA ASP A 21 -8.99 1.52 8.14
C ASP A 21 -9.29 1.50 6.63
N TYR A 22 -9.73 0.33 6.14
CA TYR A 22 -9.95 0.09 4.72
C TYR A 22 -11.16 0.86 4.15
N ASP A 23 -12.08 1.32 5.00
CA ASP A 23 -13.23 2.11 4.55
C ASP A 23 -12.78 3.53 4.15
N ALA A 24 -11.76 4.06 4.84
CA ALA A 24 -11.16 5.35 4.50
C ALA A 24 -10.30 5.33 3.22
N PHE A 25 -10.02 4.16 2.61
CA PHE A 25 -9.23 4.09 1.37
C PHE A 25 -9.88 4.86 0.21
N GLY A 26 -11.21 4.92 0.18
CA GLY A 26 -11.96 5.67 -0.84
C GLY A 26 -11.71 7.18 -0.81
N ASN A 27 -11.12 7.72 0.26
CA ASN A 27 -10.71 9.12 0.33
C ASN A 27 -9.39 9.40 -0.39
N TYR A 28 -8.64 8.35 -0.78
CA TYR A 28 -7.30 8.46 -1.37
C TYR A 28 -7.18 7.75 -2.72
N ILE A 29 -7.96 6.71 -2.94
CA ILE A 29 -7.88 5.85 -4.11
C ILE A 29 -9.20 5.95 -4.87
N THR A 30 -9.11 6.35 -6.14
CA THR A 30 -10.28 6.41 -7.01
C THR A 30 -10.77 5.01 -7.39
N GLU A 31 -12.07 4.88 -7.65
CA GLU A 31 -12.66 3.61 -8.10
C GLU A 31 -12.02 3.10 -9.39
N ASP A 32 -11.57 4.00 -10.27
CA ASP A 32 -10.92 3.72 -11.55
C ASP A 32 -9.39 3.63 -11.48
N SER A 33 -8.81 3.56 -10.28
CA SER A 33 -7.36 3.45 -10.10
C SER A 33 -6.79 2.23 -10.83
N VAL A 34 -5.60 2.41 -11.41
CA VAL A 34 -4.91 1.38 -12.19
C VAL A 34 -3.63 0.97 -11.47
N ASP A 35 -3.62 -0.26 -10.98
CA ASP A 35 -2.39 -0.95 -10.59
C ASP A 35 -1.71 -1.52 -11.85
N HIS A 36 -0.44 -1.19 -12.05
CA HIS A 36 0.35 -1.62 -13.20
C HIS A 36 1.11 -2.93 -12.95
N THR A 37 1.08 -3.43 -11.72
CA THR A 37 1.70 -4.68 -11.29
C THR A 37 0.72 -5.52 -10.44
N PRO A 38 -0.49 -5.79 -10.94
CA PRO A 38 -1.49 -6.48 -10.14
C PRO A 38 -1.08 -7.93 -9.88
N MET A 39 -1.37 -8.43 -8.69
CA MET A 39 -1.22 -9.85 -8.38
C MET A 39 -2.25 -10.70 -9.15
N PRO A 40 -1.97 -12.00 -9.39
CA PRO A 40 -2.97 -12.91 -9.92
C PRO A 40 -4.26 -12.92 -9.07
N GLY A 41 -5.40 -12.62 -9.71
CA GLY A 41 -6.71 -12.59 -9.05
C GLY A 41 -7.04 -11.30 -8.32
N GLN A 42 -6.16 -10.28 -8.33
CA GLN A 42 -6.45 -8.96 -7.76
C GLN A 42 -7.56 -8.26 -8.58
N PRO A 43 -8.64 -7.80 -7.93
CA PRO A 43 -9.64 -6.95 -8.58
C PRO A 43 -9.04 -5.63 -9.10
N ALA A 44 -9.71 -4.98 -10.05
CA ALA A 44 -9.29 -3.64 -10.49
C ALA A 44 -9.69 -2.55 -9.47
N GLY A 45 -9.05 -1.38 -9.54
CA GLY A 45 -9.48 -0.20 -8.80
C GLY A 45 -9.27 -0.28 -7.29
N LEU A 46 -10.07 0.53 -6.56
CA LEU A 46 -10.09 0.61 -5.10
C LEU A 46 -10.23 -0.76 -4.42
N GLU A 47 -11.06 -1.64 -4.96
CA GLU A 47 -11.27 -2.98 -4.39
C GLU A 47 -10.02 -3.87 -4.54
N GLY A 48 -9.24 -3.68 -5.61
CA GLY A 48 -7.93 -4.28 -5.77
C GLY A 48 -6.98 -3.87 -4.65
N VAL A 49 -6.89 -2.57 -4.37
CA VAL A 49 -6.04 -2.04 -3.31
C VAL A 49 -6.46 -2.59 -1.94
N LYS A 50 -7.76 -2.56 -1.61
CA LYS A 50 -8.27 -3.15 -0.35
C LYS A 50 -7.95 -4.65 -0.24
N TYR A 51 -8.06 -5.39 -1.35
CA TYR A 51 -7.74 -6.81 -1.39
C TYR A 51 -6.28 -7.08 -0.99
N ILE A 52 -5.32 -6.30 -1.50
CA ILE A 52 -3.90 -6.45 -1.18
C ILE A 52 -3.64 -6.24 0.31
N PHE A 53 -4.09 -5.13 0.90
CA PHE A 53 -3.81 -4.86 2.31
C PHE A 53 -4.51 -5.84 3.26
N LYS A 54 -5.74 -6.28 2.93
CA LYS A 54 -6.42 -7.33 3.71
C LYS A 54 -5.68 -8.66 3.65
N MET A 55 -5.19 -9.03 2.47
CA MET A 55 -4.37 -10.23 2.29
C MET A 55 -3.07 -10.14 3.08
N LEU A 56 -2.33 -9.02 2.98
CA LEU A 56 -1.10 -8.80 3.73
C LEU A 56 -1.35 -8.83 5.24
N ARG A 57 -2.41 -8.19 5.74
CA ARG A 57 -2.75 -8.23 7.18
C ARG A 57 -3.14 -9.62 7.66
N ALA A 58 -3.77 -10.43 6.82
CA ALA A 58 -4.09 -11.82 7.16
C ALA A 58 -2.82 -12.70 7.24
N ALA A 59 -1.88 -12.52 6.32
CA ALA A 59 -0.60 -13.23 6.31
C ALA A 59 0.37 -12.74 7.40
N PHE A 60 0.34 -11.45 7.69
CA PHE A 60 1.21 -10.72 8.62
C PHE A 60 0.35 -9.85 9.56
N PRO A 61 -0.20 -10.42 10.65
CA PRO A 61 -1.04 -9.66 11.58
C PRO A 61 -0.33 -8.44 12.18
N ASP A 62 0.98 -8.54 12.36
CA ASP A 62 1.90 -7.50 12.82
C ASP A 62 2.54 -6.70 11.67
N PHE A 63 1.93 -6.69 10.48
CA PHE A 63 2.39 -5.89 9.34
C PHE A 63 2.59 -4.43 9.73
N SER A 64 3.76 -3.89 9.39
CA SER A 64 4.07 -2.46 9.48
C SER A 64 4.84 -2.01 8.25
N GLU A 65 4.72 -0.73 7.93
CA GLU A 65 5.40 -0.13 6.80
C GLU A 65 6.02 1.21 7.19
N GLU A 66 7.29 1.35 6.88
CA GLU A 66 8.08 2.54 7.17
C GLU A 66 8.36 3.28 5.86
N ILE A 67 7.86 4.51 5.71
CA ILE A 67 8.25 5.38 4.59
C ILE A 67 9.63 5.95 4.89
N VAL A 68 10.62 5.57 4.08
CA VAL A 68 12.01 6.02 4.22
C VAL A 68 12.25 7.31 3.44
N ASP A 69 11.81 7.36 2.17
CA ASP A 69 11.98 8.53 1.31
C ASP A 69 10.74 8.81 0.48
N MET A 70 10.54 10.09 0.15
CA MET A 70 9.52 10.52 -0.82
C MET A 70 10.07 11.59 -1.76
N VAL A 71 9.94 11.36 -3.07
CA VAL A 71 10.25 12.32 -4.13
C VAL A 71 8.95 12.64 -4.87
N ALA A 72 8.71 13.92 -5.18
CA ALA A 72 7.51 14.32 -5.89
C ALA A 72 7.86 15.29 -7.02
N GLU A 73 7.24 15.08 -8.16
CA GLU A 73 7.36 15.89 -9.37
C GLU A 73 6.00 15.89 -10.06
N ASP A 74 5.50 17.07 -10.40
CA ASP A 74 4.16 17.29 -10.96
C ASP A 74 3.06 16.51 -10.21
N ASP A 75 2.44 15.54 -10.87
CA ASP A 75 1.34 14.72 -10.38
C ASP A 75 1.80 13.36 -9.82
N LYS A 76 3.11 13.13 -9.67
CA LYS A 76 3.66 11.85 -9.23
C LYS A 76 4.39 11.97 -7.90
N VAL A 77 4.28 10.89 -7.13
CA VAL A 77 5.06 10.70 -5.90
C VAL A 77 5.72 9.32 -5.96
N VAL A 78 7.03 9.31 -5.79
CA VAL A 78 7.83 8.09 -5.59
C VAL A 78 8.06 7.91 -4.10
N ILE A 79 7.89 6.69 -3.62
CA ILE A 79 7.98 6.32 -2.21
C ILE A 79 8.98 5.18 -2.13
N ARG A 80 9.98 5.30 -1.26
CA ARG A 80 10.79 4.16 -0.83
C ARG A 80 10.31 3.75 0.55
N SER A 81 9.90 2.51 0.73
CA SER A 81 9.39 2.00 2.01
C SER A 81 10.05 0.69 2.41
N ILE A 82 9.93 0.36 3.70
CA ILE A 82 10.33 -0.93 4.26
C ILE A 82 9.13 -1.56 4.96
N SER A 83 8.64 -2.64 4.38
CA SER A 83 7.54 -3.45 4.91
C SER A 83 8.09 -4.57 5.80
N ARG A 84 7.48 -4.79 6.96
CA ARG A 84 7.90 -5.80 7.94
C ARG A 84 6.71 -6.56 8.50
N GLY A 85 6.95 -7.79 8.93
CA GLY A 85 5.95 -8.60 9.63
C GLY A 85 6.44 -10.01 9.96
N THR A 86 5.64 -10.73 10.72
CA THR A 86 5.83 -12.14 11.02
C THR A 86 4.82 -12.95 10.21
N HIS A 87 5.28 -13.91 9.42
CA HIS A 87 4.43 -14.73 8.57
C HIS A 87 3.61 -15.73 9.42
N GLN A 88 2.39 -15.35 9.79
CA GLN A 88 1.50 -16.09 10.70
C GLN A 88 0.22 -16.60 10.04
N GLY A 89 -0.12 -16.10 8.85
CA GLY A 89 -1.20 -16.62 8.01
C GLY A 89 -0.67 -17.29 6.74
N GLU A 90 -1.56 -17.84 5.93
CA GLU A 90 -1.21 -18.29 4.58
C GLU A 90 -0.98 -17.09 3.67
N LEU A 91 0.06 -17.13 2.86
CA LEU A 91 0.35 -16.14 1.83
C LEU A 91 0.53 -16.83 0.47
N MET A 92 -0.41 -16.60 -0.45
CA MET A 92 -0.33 -17.12 -1.83
C MET A 92 -0.04 -18.64 -1.90
N GLY A 93 -0.75 -19.44 -1.09
CA GLY A 93 -0.56 -20.89 -1.01
C GLY A 93 0.65 -21.34 -0.18
N ILE A 94 1.41 -20.42 0.40
CA ILE A 94 2.51 -20.72 1.33
C ILE A 94 1.95 -20.69 2.76
N PRO A 95 1.97 -21.81 3.50
CA PRO A 95 1.54 -21.82 4.89
C PRO A 95 2.41 -20.94 5.78
N ALA A 96 1.83 -20.47 6.89
CA ALA A 96 2.51 -19.68 7.90
C ALA A 96 3.83 -20.32 8.34
N THR A 97 4.93 -19.58 8.21
CA THR A 97 6.27 -20.09 8.54
C THR A 97 6.77 -19.64 9.91
N GLY A 98 6.10 -18.69 10.56
CA GLY A 98 6.52 -18.08 11.83
C GLY A 98 7.81 -17.24 11.75
N LYS A 99 8.30 -16.96 10.53
CA LYS A 99 9.52 -16.19 10.32
C LYS A 99 9.22 -14.70 10.21
N LYS A 100 10.15 -13.88 10.69
CA LYS A 100 10.16 -12.45 10.41
C LYS A 100 10.58 -12.22 8.96
N VAL A 101 9.87 -11.34 8.29
CA VAL A 101 10.09 -10.93 6.90
C VAL A 101 10.30 -9.42 6.88
N GLN A 102 11.22 -8.98 6.02
CA GLN A 102 11.40 -7.58 5.64
C GLN A 102 11.48 -7.50 4.12
N VAL A 103 10.81 -6.51 3.55
CA VAL A 103 10.85 -6.20 2.12
C VAL A 103 11.14 -4.72 1.94
N ASP A 104 12.15 -4.41 1.13
CA ASP A 104 12.47 -3.05 0.71
C ASP A 104 11.80 -2.77 -0.64
N GLU A 105 10.98 -1.72 -0.72
CA GLU A 105 10.06 -1.48 -1.83
C GLU A 105 10.19 -0.05 -2.39
N ILE A 106 9.81 0.10 -3.67
CA ILE A 106 9.62 1.40 -4.31
C ILE A 106 8.25 1.41 -4.99
N HIS A 107 7.44 2.41 -4.63
CA HIS A 107 6.14 2.67 -5.22
C HIS A 107 6.16 3.97 -6.01
N ILE A 108 5.54 4.00 -7.18
CA ILE A 108 5.32 5.22 -7.96
C ILE A 108 3.82 5.41 -8.12
N VAL A 109 3.28 6.46 -7.51
CA VAL A 109 1.86 6.77 -7.56
C VAL A 109 1.61 8.03 -8.37
N ARG A 110 0.51 8.03 -9.13
CA ARG A 110 0.01 9.21 -9.84
C ARG A 110 -1.25 9.71 -9.13
N ILE A 111 -1.29 11.00 -8.86
CA ILE A 111 -2.42 11.69 -8.24
C ILE A 111 -3.26 12.32 -9.34
N LYS A 112 -4.58 12.20 -9.22
CA LYS A 112 -5.56 12.82 -10.11
C LYS A 112 -6.63 13.46 -9.24
N ASP A 113 -7.03 14.68 -9.60
CA ASP A 113 -8.12 15.43 -8.95
C ASP A 113 -7.92 15.84 -7.48
N GLY A 114 -6.68 15.68 -6.97
CA GLY A 114 -6.26 16.21 -5.66
C GLY A 114 -6.87 15.48 -4.49
#